data_AF-X1BHK5-F1
#
_entry.id   AF-X1BHK5-F1
#
_cell.length_a   1.000
_cell.length_b   1.000
_cell.length_c   1.000
_cell.angle_alpha   90.00
_cell.angle_beta   90.00
_cell.angle_gamma   90.00
#
_symmetry.space_group_name_H-M   'P 1'
#
loop_
_entity.id
_entity.type
_entity.pdbx_description
1 polymer ?
#
loop_
_entity_poly.entity_id
_entity_poly.type
_entity_poly.pdbx_seq_one_letter_code
_entity_poly.pdbx_strand_id
1 'polypeptide(L)' 'CLTPIESLLKQGNLGVRQLFTLVGVRYVDAEEINRFDPKHLSFFNINSEADLETAGEIMKRCLSREV' A
#
# COMPACT_ATOMS: atom_id res chain seq x y z
N CYS A 1 -2.11 1.22 -18.43
CA CYS A 1 -2.24 2.32 -17.45
C CYS A 1 -1.27 3.48 -17.69
N LEU A 2 -0.17 3.31 -18.44
CA LEU A 2 0.86 4.34 -18.60
C LEU A 2 0.36 5.63 -19.28
N THR A 3 -0.41 5.53 -20.36
CA THR A 3 -0.89 6.70 -21.11
C THR A 3 -1.76 7.65 -20.26
N PRO A 4 -2.78 7.18 -19.49
CA PRO A 4 -3.50 8.04 -18.56
C PRO A 4 -2.62 8.68 -17.48
N ILE A 5 -1.64 7.95 -16.95
CA ILE A 5 -0.72 8.46 -15.91
C ILE A 5 0.12 9.61 -16.47
N GLU A 6 0.74 9.41 -17.64
CA GLU A 6 1.55 10.45 -18.28
C GLU A 6 0.74 11.72 -18.56
N SER A 7 -0.52 11.58 -19.03
CA SER A 7 -1.40 12.73 -19.25
C SER A 7 -1.72 13.49 -17.97
N LEU A 8 -2.01 12.81 -16.86
CA LEU A 8 -2.30 13.45 -15.58
C LEU A 8 -1.08 14.21 -15.04
N LEU A 9 0.11 13.61 -15.15
CA LEU A 9 1.36 14.26 -14.75
C LEU A 9 1.63 15.53 -15.57
N LYS A 10 1.46 15.48 -16.90
CA LYS A 10 1.63 16.66 -17.78
C LYS A 10 0.65 17.79 -17.45
N GLN A 11 -0.51 17.46 -16.89
CA GLN A 11 -1.53 18.43 -16.47
C GLN A 11 -1.30 18.95 -15.04
N GLY A 12 -0.23 18.49 -14.36
CA GLY A 12 0.04 18.84 -12.96
C GLY A 12 -0.91 18.18 -11.96
N ASN A 13 -1.69 17.17 -12.39
CA ASN A 13 -2.59 16.44 -11.50
C ASN A 13 -1.82 15.29 -10.83
N LEU A 14 -1.42 15.51 -9.58
CA LEU A 14 -0.65 14.57 -8.78
C LEU A 14 -1.53 13.60 -7.97
N GLY A 15 -2.85 13.75 -8.02
CA GLY A 15 -3.79 12.92 -7.27
C GLY A 15 -4.09 11.59 -7.98
N VAL A 16 -3.78 10.46 -7.34
CA VAL A 16 -4.05 9.12 -7.92
C VAL A 16 -5.54 8.83 -8.15
N ARG A 17 -6.44 9.50 -7.43
CA ARG A 17 -7.89 9.27 -7.55
C ARG A 17 -8.41 9.51 -8.97
N GLN A 18 -7.86 10.50 -9.67
CA GLN A 18 -8.25 10.80 -11.04
C GLN A 18 -7.89 9.66 -12.01
N LEU A 19 -6.83 8.90 -11.72
CA LEU A 19 -6.44 7.76 -12.54
C LEU A 19 -7.51 6.67 -12.53
N PHE A 20 -8.16 6.44 -11.39
CA PHE A 20 -9.15 5.36 -11.24
C PHE A 20 -10.40 5.56 -12.10
N THR A 21 -10.69 6.80 -12.54
CA THR A 21 -11.79 7.07 -13.47
C THR A 21 -11.41 6.80 -14.94
N LEU A 22 -10.12 6.64 -15.24
CA LEU A 22 -9.58 6.51 -16.60
C LEU A 22 -9.21 5.07 -16.97
N VAL A 23 -9.26 4.14 -16.01
CA VAL A 23 -8.90 2.74 -16.20
C VAL A 23 -9.92 1.83 -15.53
N GLY A 24 -10.06 0.59 -16.02
CA GLY A 24 -10.87 -0.41 -15.34
C GLY A 24 -10.20 -0.80 -14.02
N VAL A 25 -10.87 -0.50 -12.90
CA VAL A 25 -10.42 -0.87 -11.55
C VAL A 25 -11.38 -1.90 -10.94
N ARG A 26 -10.82 -2.84 -10.18
CA ARG A 26 -11.58 -3.73 -9.30
C ARG A 26 -11.13 -3.46 -7.87
N TYR A 27 -12.08 -3.24 -6.97
CA TYR A 27 -11.80 -3.16 -5.54
C TYR A 27 -11.57 -4.58 -4.99
N VAL A 28 -10.49 -4.74 -4.22
CA VAL A 28 -10.14 -5.97 -3.52
C VAL A 28 -10.47 -5.74 -2.05
N ASP A 29 -11.35 -6.59 -1.50
CA ASP A 29 -11.79 -6.46 -0.11
C ASP A 29 -10.78 -7.05 0.89
N ALA A 30 -11.03 -6.79 2.17
CA ALA A 30 -10.19 -7.29 3.25
C ALA A 30 -10.19 -8.82 3.36
N GLU A 31 -11.25 -9.50 2.92
CA GLU A 31 -11.39 -10.95 3.01
C GLU A 31 -10.45 -11.64 2.01
N GLU A 32 -10.36 -11.11 0.78
CA GLU A 32 -9.39 -11.53 -0.22
C GLU A 32 -7.96 -11.27 0.25
N ILE A 33 -7.69 -10.11 0.86
CA ILE A 33 -6.37 -9.75 1.42
C ILE A 33 -5.98 -10.69 2.57
N ASN A 34 -6.90 -10.95 3.49
CA ASN A 34 -6.67 -11.77 4.69
C ASN A 34 -6.17 -13.18 4.37
N ARG A 35 -6.51 -13.72 3.18
CA ARG A 35 -6.04 -15.03 2.71
C ARG A 35 -4.53 -15.08 2.48
N PHE A 36 -3.90 -13.94 2.20
CA PHE A 36 -2.48 -13.84 1.86
C PHE A 36 -1.68 -13.06 2.91
N ASP A 37 -2.28 -12.00 3.48
CA ASP A 37 -1.66 -11.16 4.50
C ASP A 37 -2.62 -10.92 5.67
N PRO A 38 -2.83 -11.93 6.53
CA PRO A 38 -3.79 -11.84 7.64
C PRO A 38 -3.41 -10.80 8.69
N LYS A 39 -2.17 -10.31 8.68
CA LYS A 39 -1.70 -9.25 9.60
C LYS A 39 -1.63 -7.87 8.93
N HIS A 40 -1.91 -7.79 7.63
CA HIS A 40 -1.89 -6.56 6.83
C HIS A 40 -0.55 -5.81 6.89
N LEU A 41 0.55 -6.54 7.11
CA LEU A 41 1.88 -5.93 7.27
C LEU A 41 2.44 -5.41 5.94
N SER A 42 2.02 -5.98 4.81
CA SER A 42 2.41 -5.53 3.46
C SER A 42 1.86 -4.14 3.13
N PHE A 43 0.81 -3.70 3.84
CA PHE A 43 0.19 -2.38 3.69
C PHE A 43 0.64 -1.37 4.76
N PHE A 44 1.49 -1.78 5.71
CA PHE A 44 1.97 -0.90 6.77
C PHE A 44 2.93 0.14 6.20
N ASN A 45 2.61 1.42 6.37
CA ASN A 45 3.39 2.54 5.83
C ASN A 45 3.96 3.40 6.97
N ILE A 46 5.22 3.81 6.84
CA ILE A 46 5.92 4.62 7.85
C ILE A 46 5.87 6.08 7.42
N ASN A 47 5.06 6.89 8.10
CA ASN A 47 4.99 8.33 7.84
C ASN A 47 5.43 9.18 9.05
N SER A 48 5.62 8.53 10.20
CA SER A 48 6.01 9.17 11.46
C SER A 48 7.08 8.37 12.19
N GLU A 49 7.71 9.00 13.19
CA GLU A 49 8.68 8.34 14.06
C GLU A 49 8.05 7.21 14.88
N ALA A 50 6.80 7.36 15.31
CA ALA A 50 6.07 6.30 16.02
C ALA A 50 5.81 5.08 15.13
N ASP A 51 5.55 5.28 13.83
CA ASP A 51 5.43 4.17 12.88
C ASP A 51 6.77 3.44 12.73
N LEU A 52 7.89 4.19 12.77
CA LEU A 52 9.24 3.62 12.68
C LEU A 52 9.57 2.76 13.91
N GLU A 53 9.22 3.22 15.11
CA GLU A 53 9.34 2.40 16.34
C GLU A 53 8.50 1.13 16.23
N THR A 54 7.26 1.25 15.76
CA THR A 54 6.35 0.12 15.54
C THR A 54 6.93 -0.87 14.52
N ALA A 55 7.54 -0.39 13.43
CA ALA A 55 8.22 -1.22 12.44
C ALA A 55 9.38 -2.02 13.08
N GLY A 56 10.15 -1.39 13.98
CA GLY A 56 11.20 -2.05 14.73
C GLY A 56 10.68 -3.21 15.59
N GLU A 57 9.55 -3.01 16.27
CA GLU A 57 8.90 -4.06 17.06
C GLU A 57 8.32 -5.19 16.19
N ILE A 58 7.74 -4.85 15.03
CA ILE A 58 7.31 -5.84 14.03
C ILE A 58 8.50 -6.69 13.58
N MET A 59 9.63 -6.05 13.25
CA MET A 59 10.84 -6.74 12.79
C MET A 59 11.38 -7.71 13.83
N LYS A 60 11.48 -7.28 15.10
CA LYS A 60 11.90 -8.16 16.21
C LYS A 60 11.01 -9.40 16.31
N ARG A 61 9.68 -9.22 16.23
CA ARG A 61 8.71 -10.33 16.30
C ARG A 61 8.81 -11.29 15.11
N CYS A 62 9.16 -10.80 13.93
CA CYS A 62 9.39 -11.65 12.76
C CYS A 62 10.67 -12.47 12.90
N LEU A 63 11.76 -11.87 13.36
CA LEU A 63 13.05 -12.56 13.60
C LEU A 63 12.95 -13.61 14.72
N SER A 64 12.13 -13.37 15.74
CA SER A 64 11.87 -14.34 16.81
C SER A 64 11.01 -15.54 16.39
N ARG A 65 10.39 -15.51 15.20
CA ARG A 65 9.52 -16.57 14.68
C ARG A 65 10.22 -17.50 13.69
N GLU A 66 11.51 -17.32 13.42
CA GLU A 66 12.34 -18.17 12.55
C GLU A 66 13.18 -19.22 13.33
N VAL A 67 12.74 -19.66 14.51
CA VAL A 67 13.29 -20.84 15.23
C VAL A 67 12.18 -21.83 15.54
#